data_AF-A0A522SNI5-F1
#
_entry.id   AF-A0A522SNI5-F1
#
_cell.length_a   1.000
_cell.length_b   1.000
_cell.length_c   1.000
_cell.angle_alpha   90.00
_cell.angle_beta   90.00
_cell.angle_gamma   90.00
#
_symmetry.space_group_name_H-M   'P 1'
#
loop_
_entity.id
_entity.type
_entity.pdbx_description
1 polymer ?
#
loop_
_entity_poly.entity_id
_entity_poly.type
_entity_poly.pdbx_seq_one_letter_code
_entity_poly.pdbx_strand_id
1 'polypeptide(L)' 'SGTSNPLNDTLINDLMAGKLYGNIHTQNHPGGEIRAQITKQ' A
#
# COMPACT_ATOMS: atom_id res chain seq x y z
N SER A 1 -11.76 -7.55 -19.98
CA SER A 1 -11.01 -7.63 -18.73
C SER A 1 -10.50 -6.24 -18.42
N GLY A 2 -11.06 -5.57 -17.41
CA GLY A 2 -10.77 -4.17 -17.11
C GLY A 2 -9.37 -4.02 -16.52
N THR A 3 -8.41 -3.61 -17.33
CA THR A 3 -7.09 -3.19 -16.84
C THR A 3 -7.16 -1.71 -16.51
N SER A 4 -7.88 -1.35 -15.45
CA SER A 4 -7.57 -0.09 -14.77
C SER A 4 -6.13 -0.23 -14.31
N ASN A 5 -5.22 0.58 -14.83
CA ASN A 5 -3.83 0.52 -14.40
C ASN A 5 -3.83 0.81 -12.90
N PRO A 6 -3.50 -0.16 -12.03
CA PRO A 6 -3.65 -0.01 -10.59
C PRO A 6 -2.70 1.05 -10.04
N LEU A 7 -1.70 1.45 -10.84
CA LEU A 7 -0.84 2.60 -10.60
C LEU A 7 -1.39 3.80 -11.40
N ASN A 8 -1.94 4.78 -10.69
CA ASN A 8 -2.44 6.03 -11.25
C ASN A 8 -1.80 7.24 -10.55
N ASP A 9 -2.01 8.44 -11.10
CA ASP A 9 -1.38 9.68 -10.61
C ASP A 9 -1.72 9.99 -9.14
N THR A 10 -2.93 9.64 -8.69
CA THR A 10 -3.33 9.80 -7.28
C THR A 10 -2.45 8.95 -6.38
N LEU A 11 -2.23 7.68 -6.72
CA LEU A 11 -1.37 6.79 -5.93
C LEU A 11 0.10 7.22 -5.97
N ILE A 12 0.56 7.78 -7.08
CA ILE A 12 1.91 8.36 -7.17
C ILE A 12 2.03 9.57 -6.23
N ASN A 13 1.04 10.47 -6.24
CA ASN A 13 1.04 11.64 -5.34
C ASN A 13 0.95 11.22 -3.87
N ASP A 14 0.16 10.21 -3.54
CA ASP A 14 0.05 9.69 -2.18
C ASP A 14 1.33 9.01 -1.71
N LEU A 15 2.04 8.31 -2.60
CA LEU A 15 3.38 7.78 -2.33
C LEU A 15 4.38 8.92 -2.04
N MET A 16 4.40 9.95 -2.90
CA MET A 16 5.29 11.10 -2.73
C MET A 16 5.00 11.89 -1.45
N ALA A 17 3.73 11.90 -1.01
CA ALA A 17 3.31 12.51 0.24
C ALA A 17 3.45 11.59 1.47
N GLY A 18 3.93 10.35 1.31
CA GLY A 18 4.11 9.40 2.40
C GLY A 18 2.81 8.89 3.03
N LYS A 19 1.71 8.90 2.27
CA LYS A 19 0.36 8.55 2.76
C LYS A 19 0.02 7.06 2.62
N LEU A 20 0.90 6.28 2.00
CA LEU A 20 0.66 4.86 1.76
C LEU A 20 1.15 4.00 2.93
N TYR A 21 0.31 3.04 3.33
CA TYR A 21 0.60 2.10 4.40
C TYR A 21 0.28 0.68 3.94
N GLY A 22 1.17 -0.26 4.27
CA GLY A 22 0.94 -1.69 4.12
C GLY A 22 0.57 -2.30 5.46
N ASN A 23 -0.51 -3.10 5.48
CA ASN A 23 -0.78 -4.01 6.58
C ASN A 23 -0.19 -5.37 6.23
N ILE A 24 0.59 -5.95 7.14
CA ILE A 24 1.20 -7.27 6.96
C ILE A 24 0.35 -8.31 7.68
N HIS A 25 -0.11 -9.30 6.93
CA HIS A 25 -0.92 -10.41 7.41
C HIS A 25 -0.13 -11.71 7.28
N THR A 26 -0.23 -12.56 8.29
CA THR A 26 0.29 -13.93 8.25
C THR A 26 -0.88 -14.91 8.36
N GLN A 27 -0.66 -16.18 8.01
CA GLN A 27 -1.69 -17.21 8.18
C GLN A 27 -2.11 -17.33 9.66
N ASN A 28 -1.16 -17.13 10.58
CA ASN A 28 -1.39 -17.17 12.02
C ASN A 28 -2.05 -15.89 12.56
N HIS A 29 -1.86 -14.74 11.89
CA HIS A 29 -2.44 -13.44 12.28
C HIS A 29 -3.18 -12.78 11.10
N PRO A 30 -4.38 -13.28 10.76
CA PRO A 30 -5.15 -12.76 9.62
C PRO A 30 -5.69 -11.34 9.85
N GLY A 31 -5.79 -10.88 11.10
CA GLY A 31 -6.18 -9.50 11.43
C GLY A 31 -5.10 -8.45 11.12
N GLY A 32 -3.88 -8.89 10.81
CA GLY A 32 -2.72 -8.02 10.61
C GLY A 32 -1.86 -7.98 11.86
N GLU A 33 -0.56 -8.19 11.68
CA GLU A 33 0.42 -8.26 12.79
C GLU A 33 1.21 -6.95 12.90
N ILE A 34 1.47 -6.28 11.77
CA ILE A 34 2.33 -5.09 11.68
C ILE A 34 1.79 -4.13 10.61
N ARG A 35 1.91 -2.82 10.86
CA ARG A 35 1.63 -1.75 9.89
C ARG A 35 2.93 -1.05 9.53
N ALA A 36 3.20 -0.92 8.23
CA ALA A 36 4.42 -0.28 7.71
C ALA A 36 4.06 0.92 6.82
N GLN A 37 4.80 2.02 6.94
CA GLN A 37 4.70 3.16 6.02
C GLN A 37 5.55 2.92 4.79
N ILE A 38 4.98 3.14 3.60
CA ILE A 38 5.72 3.08 2.34
C ILE A 38 6.33 4.46 2.09
N THR A 39 7.65 4.47 1.91
CA THR A 39 8.41 5.68 1.60
C THR A 39 9.00 5.57 0.21
N LYS A 40 9.15 6.71 -0.48
CA LYS A 40 10.05 6.78 -1.63
C LYS A 40 11.49 6.60 -1.12
N GLN A 41 12.30 5.85 -1.84
CA GLN A 41 13.74 5.77 -1.55
C GLN A 41 14.44 7.08 -1.88
#